data_AF-A0A7X7DX23-F1
#
_entry.id   AF-A0A7X7DX23-F1
#
_cell.length_a   1.000
_cell.length_b   1.000
_cell.length_c   1.000
_cell.angle_alpha   90.00
_cell.angle_beta   90.00
_cell.angle_gamma   90.00
#
_symmetry.space_group_name_H-M   'P 1'
#
loop_
_entity.id
_entity.type
_entity.pdbx_description
1 polymer ?
#
loop_
_entity_poly.entity_id
_entity_poly.type
_entity_poly.pdbx_seq_one_letter_code
_entity_poly.pdbx_strand_id
1 'polypeptide(L)' 'MNKVILLKIINPILFFLVLFQFGFQFLSRAVHLSWQYQFHEYNGYAIGILAIVHLYLNGAWIKALFKKKRK' A
#
# COMPACT_ATOMS: atom_id res chain seq x y z
N MET A 1 -20.56 0.37 -6.14
CA MET A 1 -19.38 0.30 -7.05
C MET A 1 -18.81 -1.11 -7.01
N ASN A 2 -18.44 -1.69 -8.17
CA ASN A 2 -17.97 -3.08 -8.22
C ASN A 2 -16.61 -3.21 -7.50
N LYS A 3 -16.46 -4.19 -6.59
CA LYS A 3 -15.23 -4.42 -5.81
C LYS A 3 -13.99 -4.59 -6.71
N VAL A 4 -14.19 -5.16 -7.89
CA VAL A 4 -13.13 -5.34 -8.90
C VAL A 4 -12.63 -4.00 -9.45
N ILE A 5 -13.53 -3.04 -9.68
CA ILE A 5 -13.17 -1.70 -10.18
C ILE A 5 -12.38 -0.95 -9.09
N LEU A 6 -12.83 -1.04 -7.83
CA LEU A 6 -12.12 -0.46 -6.69
C LEU A 6 -10.69 -1.02 -6.55
N LEU A 7 -10.51 -2.33 -6.66
CA LEU A 7 -9.18 -2.95 -6.61
C LEU A 7 -8.28 -2.50 -7.77
N LYS A 8 -8.82 -2.34 -8.97
CA LYS A 8 -8.06 -1.83 -10.12
C LYS A 8 -7.53 -0.40 -9.91
N ILE A 9 -8.19 0.40 -9.07
CA ILE A 9 -7.76 1.76 -8.70
C ILE A 9 -6.80 1.71 -7.52
N ILE A 10 -7.14 0.96 -6.47
CA ILE A 10 -6.35 0.93 -5.22
C ILE A 10 -4.98 0.29 -5.44
N ASN A 11 -4.87 -0.75 -6.26
CA ASN A 11 -3.61 -1.47 -6.51
C ASN A 11 -2.51 -0.57 -7.08
N PRO A 12 -2.71 0.16 -8.20
CA PRO A 12 -1.68 1.04 -8.72
C PRO A 12 -1.35 2.17 -7.75
N ILE A 13 -2.33 2.73 -7.03
CA ILE A 13 -2.07 3.76 -6.01
C ILE A 13 -1.15 3.22 -4.91
N LEU A 14 -1.48 2.05 -4.34
CA LEU A 14 -0.63 1.38 -3.34
C LEU A 14 0.78 1.14 -3.86
N PHE A 15 0.90 0.66 -5.10
CA PHE A 15 2.20 0.43 -5.73
C PHE A 15 3.01 1.72 -5.84
N PHE A 16 2.42 2.81 -6.32
CA PHE A 16 3.09 4.11 -6.41
C PHE A 16 3.49 4.67 -5.04
N LEU A 17 2.62 4.57 -4.03
CA LEU A 17 2.94 5.06 -2.68
C LEU A 17 4.11 4.28 -2.05
N VAL A 18 4.15 2.96 -2.26
CA VAL A 18 5.26 2.11 -1.80
C VAL A 18 6.55 2.49 -2.52
N LEU A 19 6.52 2.65 -3.86
CA LEU A 19 7.68 3.13 -4.61
C LEU A 19 8.14 4.51 -4.14
N PHE A 20 7.20 5.42 -3.88
CA PHE A 20 7.49 6.75 -3.35
C PHE A 20 8.14 6.67 -1.97
N GLN A 21 7.66 5.82 -1.06
CA GLN A 21 8.26 5.62 0.27
C GLN A 21 9.73 5.21 0.17
N PHE A 22 10.03 4.21 -0.68
CA PHE A 22 11.40 3.72 -0.87
C PHE A 22 12.29 4.71 -1.61
N GLY A 23 11.79 5.30 -2.70
CA GLY A 23 12.52 6.29 -3.50
C GLY A 23 12.84 7.54 -2.69
N PHE A 24 11.87 8.04 -1.92
CA PHE A 24 12.06 9.21 -1.07
C PHE A 24 13.02 8.94 0.08
N GLN A 25 12.98 7.74 0.69
CA GLN A 25 13.96 7.34 1.71
C GLN A 25 15.38 7.18 1.14
N PHE A 26 15.51 6.74 -0.12
CA PHE A 26 16.80 6.66 -0.78
C PHE A 26 17.34 8.06 -1.09
N LEU A 27 16.49 8.94 -1.64
CA LEU A 27 16.85 10.31 -1.98
C LEU A 27 17.23 11.12 -0.73
N SER A 28 16.48 10.99 0.35
CA SER A 28 16.74 11.72 1.59
C SER A 28 18.06 11.35 2.28
N ARG A 29 18.61 10.17 1.98
CA ARG A 29 19.98 9.82 2.39
C ARG A 29 21.04 10.59 1.60
N ALA A 30 20.74 11.00 0.36
CA ALA A 30 21.64 11.75 -0.50
C ALA A 30 21.49 13.27 -0.30
N VAL A 31 20.28 13.75 -0.05
CA VAL A 31 19.97 15.15 0.24
C VAL A 31 19.31 15.24 1.60
N HIS A 32 19.95 15.93 2.55
CA HIS A 32 19.39 16.19 3.88
C HIS A 32 18.14 17.09 3.78
N LEU A 33 16.99 16.45 3.57
CA LEU A 33 15.69 17.12 3.44
C LEU A 33 15.05 17.23 4.83
N SER A 34 14.87 18.46 5.31
CA SER A 34 14.26 18.74 6.62
C SER A 34 12.81 18.26 6.74
N TRP A 35 12.10 18.10 5.62
CA TRP A 35 10.71 17.64 5.59
C TRP A 35 10.58 16.12 5.43
N GLN A 36 11.70 15.39 5.39
CA GLN A 36 11.69 13.94 5.14
C GLN A 36 10.76 13.20 6.10
N TYR A 37 10.86 13.51 7.39
CA TYR A 37 10.15 12.80 8.45
C TYR A 37 8.63 12.93 8.31
N GLN A 38 8.14 14.15 8.09
CA GLN A 38 6.70 14.41 7.89
C GLN A 38 6.15 13.67 6.66
N PHE A 39 6.84 13.75 5.52
CA PHE A 39 6.39 13.05 4.31
C PHE A 39 6.42 11.53 4.47
N HIS A 40 7.43 10.99 5.16
CA HIS A 40 7.53 9.56 5.44
C HIS A 40 6.38 9.05 6.32
N GLU A 41 6.00 9.81 7.35
CA GLU A 41 4.88 9.48 8.24
C GLU A 41 3.54 9.53 7.51
N TYR A 42 3.24 10.63 6.82
CA TYR A 42 1.97 10.78 6.09
C TYR A 42 1.81 9.73 4.99
N ASN A 43 2.88 9.45 4.24
CA ASN A 43 2.85 8.41 3.22
C ASN A 43 2.70 7.02 3.86
N GLY A 44 3.33 6.77 5.02
CA GLY A 44 3.14 5.56 5.82
C GLY A 44 1.67 5.35 6.23
N TYR A 45 1.00 6.38 6.72
CA TYR A 45 -0.43 6.31 7.06
C TYR A 45 -1.30 6.03 5.83
N ALA A 46 -1.03 6.69 4.70
CA ALA A 46 -1.76 6.47 3.46
C ALA A 46 -1.62 5.01 2.96
N ILE A 47 -0.40 4.47 2.98
CA ILE A 47 -0.13 3.06 2.64
C ILE A 47 -0.89 2.14 3.59
N GLY A 48 -0.82 2.39 4.91
CA GLY A 48 -1.49 1.56 5.91
C GLY A 48 -3.00 1.50 5.70
N ILE A 49 -3.65 2.64 5.53
CA ILE A 49 -5.11 2.73 5.29
C ILE A 49 -5.47 2.00 4.00
N LEU A 50 -4.76 2.28 2.90
CA LEU A 50 -5.05 1.64 1.62
C LEU A 50 -4.77 0.14 1.64
N ALA A 51 -3.76 -0.32 2.37
CA ALA A 51 -3.48 -1.74 2.54
C ALA A 51 -4.63 -2.45 3.27
N ILE A 52 -5.20 -1.85 4.32
CA ILE A 52 -6.37 -2.41 5.01
C ILE A 52 -7.57 -2.48 4.06
N VAL A 53 -7.85 -1.40 3.31
CA VAL A 53 -8.94 -1.38 2.32
C VAL A 53 -8.70 -2.44 1.24
N HIS A 54 -7.46 -2.57 0.75
CA HIS A 54 -7.07 -3.57 -0.22
C HIS A 54 -7.32 -5.00 0.31
N LEU A 55 -6.88 -5.31 1.53
CA LEU A 55 -7.11 -6.61 2.16
C LEU A 55 -8.60 -6.91 2.35
N TYR A 56 -9.40 -5.91 2.76
CA TYR A 56 -10.84 -6.05 2.89
C TYR A 56 -11.50 -6.39 1.55
N LEU A 57 -11.12 -5.67 0.47
CA LEU A 57 -11.66 -5.92 -0.87
C LEU A 57 -11.20 -7.26 -1.46
N ASN A 58 -9.97 -7.70 -1.15
CA ASN A 58 -9.43 -9.01 -1.55
C ASN A 58 -9.77 -10.15 -0.58
N GLY A 59 -10.63 -9.93 0.42
CA GLY A 59 -10.91 -10.91 1.46
C GLY A 59 -11.39 -12.27 0.95
N ALA A 60 -12.07 -12.33 -0.20
CA ALA A 60 -12.48 -13.59 -0.83
C ALA A 60 -11.27 -14.42 -1.31
N TRP A 61 -10.28 -13.77 -1.91
CA TRP A 61 -9.03 -14.40 -2.34
C TRP A 61 -8.19 -14.86 -1.14
N ILE A 62 -8.10 -14.02 -0.09
CA ILE A 62 -7.42 -14.39 1.16
C ILE A 62 -8.04 -15.65 1.75
N LYS A 63 -9.37 -15.68 1.91
CA LYS A 63 -10.09 -16.87 2.40
C LYS A 63 -9.83 -18.11 1.53
N ALA A 64 -9.74 -17.95 0.21
CA ALA A 64 -9.43 -19.04 -0.71
C ALA A 64 -8.02 -19.62 -0.50
N LEU A 65 -7.02 -18.78 -0.25
CA LEU A 65 -5.65 -19.23 0.08
C LEU A 65 -5.60 -20.11 1.32
N PHE A 66 -6.29 -19.72 2.40
CA PHE A 66 -6.31 -20.48 3.64
C PHE A 66 -7.17 -21.75 3.55
N LYS A 67 -8.22 -21.75 2.71
CA LYS A 67 -9.04 -22.95 2.47
C LYS A 67 -8.29 -24.02 1.67
N LYS A 68 -7.38 -23.63 0.79
CA LYS A 68 -6.56 -24.54 -0.03
C LYS A 68 -5.50 -25.30 0.78
N LYS A 69 -5.10 -24.79 1.95
CA LYS A 69 -4.16 -25.46 2.87
C LYS A 69 -4.81 -26.51 3.79
N ARG A 70 -6.13 -26.69 3.72
CA ARG A 70 -6.91 -27.57 4.61
C ARG A 70 -7.36 -28.89 3.95
N LYS A 71 -6.89 -29.16 2.73
CA LYS A 71 -6.97 -30.43 2.01
C LYS A 71 -5.55 -30.94 1.80
#